data_AF-A0AAV1JY74-F1
#
_entry.id   AF-A0AAV1JY74-F1
#
_cell.length_a   1.000
_cell.length_b   1.000
_cell.length_c   1.000
_cell.angle_alpha   90.00
_cell.angle_beta   90.00
_cell.angle_gamma   90.00
#
_symmetry.space_group_name_H-M   'P 1'
#
loop_
_entity.id
_entity.type
_entity.pdbx_description
1 polymer ?
#
loop_
_entity_poly.entity_id
_entity_poly.type
_entity_poly.pdbx_seq_one_letter_code
_entity_poly.pdbx_strand_id
1 'polypeptide(L)'
;MAKSLRSRWKRKCRAIKRERYAVKELARLKKMLGVKEEEKVSEKEVMESDQVIFLDAGALKANKKKKETPPEEEEDVEMSSDEEKVEVSDDKGEKRIFNSKTLKDQNGQYPVWLHKRKIAKLTNAKKKFKRKTKSKKRK
;
A
#
# COMPACT_ATOMS: atom_id res chain seq x y z
N MET A 1 7.70 23.13 -31.28
CA MET A 1 6.91 21.88 -31.44
C MET A 1 7.52 20.75 -30.65
N ALA A 2 6.73 19.99 -29.90
CA ALA A 2 7.22 18.79 -29.21
C ALA A 2 7.48 17.66 -30.22
N LYS A 3 8.43 16.77 -29.89
CA LYS A 3 8.72 15.58 -30.71
C LYS A 3 7.57 14.58 -30.58
N SER A 4 7.10 14.06 -31.71
CA SER A 4 6.10 12.99 -31.77
C SER A 4 6.50 11.76 -30.96
N LEU A 5 5.50 11.06 -30.40
CA LEU A 5 5.69 9.80 -29.68
C LEU A 5 6.38 8.74 -30.56
N ARG A 6 6.15 8.75 -31.87
CA ARG A 6 6.74 7.78 -32.80
C ARG A 6 8.09 8.23 -33.37
N SER A 7 8.59 9.40 -32.96
CA SER A 7 9.90 9.90 -33.40
C SER A 7 11.02 8.91 -33.08
N ARG A 8 11.99 8.77 -34.01
CA ARG A 8 13.13 7.86 -33.86
C ARG A 8 13.94 8.19 -32.60
N TRP A 9 14.16 9.47 -32.32
CA TRP A 9 14.86 9.94 -31.11
C TRP A 9 14.20 9.47 -29.81
N LYS A 10 12.90 9.71 -29.62
CA LYS A 10 12.18 9.30 -28.40
C LYS A 10 12.07 7.78 -28.28
N ARG A 11 12.07 7.03 -29.39
CA ARG A 11 12.13 5.56 -29.37
C ARG A 11 13.51 5.08 -28.92
N LYS A 12 14.60 5.63 -29.48
CA LYS A 12 15.98 5.30 -29.09
C LYS A 12 16.21 5.55 -27.59
N CYS A 13 15.84 6.71 -27.07
CA CYS A 13 15.96 6.99 -25.62
C CYS A 13 15.10 6.06 -24.75
N ARG A 14 13.96 5.58 -25.24
CA ARG A 14 13.14 4.60 -24.51
C ARG A 14 13.76 3.20 -24.52
N ALA A 15 14.36 2.77 -25.63
CA ALA A 15 15.08 1.50 -25.70
C ALA A 15 16.22 1.46 -24.67
N ILE A 16 17.09 2.48 -24.67
CA ILE A 16 18.18 2.64 -23.69
C ILE A 16 17.65 2.60 -22.25
N LYS A 17 16.52 3.28 -21.98
CA LYS A 17 15.89 3.22 -20.65
C LYS A 17 15.38 1.83 -20.30
N ARG A 18 14.75 1.11 -21.24
CA ARG A 18 14.27 -0.26 -20.99
C ARG A 18 15.40 -1.20 -20.62
N GLU A 19 16.53 -1.14 -21.32
CA GLU A 19 17.72 -1.93 -20.97
C GLU A 19 18.22 -1.61 -19.54
N ARG A 20 18.36 -0.31 -19.21
CA ARG A 20 18.77 0.13 -17.88
C ARG A 20 17.83 -0.31 -16.76
N TYR A 21 16.51 -0.24 -16.99
CA TYR A 21 15.51 -0.59 -15.97
C TYR A 21 15.19 -2.08 -15.92
N ALA A 22 15.33 -2.82 -17.03
CA ALA A 22 15.10 -4.26 -17.08
C ALA A 22 15.96 -5.00 -16.05
N VAL A 23 17.25 -4.65 -15.94
CA VAL A 23 18.16 -5.24 -14.94
C VAL A 23 17.66 -4.99 -13.51
N LYS A 24 17.22 -3.75 -13.23
CA LYS A 24 16.74 -3.36 -11.89
C LYS A 24 15.39 -3.98 -11.55
N GLU A 25 14.50 -4.07 -12.53
CA GLU A 25 13.17 -4.65 -12.38
C GLU A 25 13.27 -6.16 -12.21
N LEU A 26 14.13 -6.85 -12.97
CA LEU A 26 14.37 -8.28 -12.81
C LEU A 26 14.91 -8.61 -11.42
N ALA A 27 15.88 -7.84 -10.90
CA ALA A 27 16.40 -8.05 -9.54
C ALA A 27 15.30 -7.90 -8.48
N ARG A 28 14.42 -6.89 -8.61
CA ARG A 28 13.29 -6.70 -7.69
C ARG A 28 12.26 -7.82 -7.80
N LEU A 29 11.95 -8.26 -9.03
CA LEU A 29 10.99 -9.33 -9.27
C LEU A 29 11.49 -10.67 -8.72
N LYS A 30 12.76 -11.02 -8.95
CA LYS A 30 13.39 -12.22 -8.37
C LYS A 30 13.34 -12.18 -6.84
N LYS A 31 13.67 -11.03 -6.24
CA LYS A 31 13.56 -10.82 -4.78
C LYS A 31 12.13 -11.00 -4.27
N MET A 32 11.13 -10.45 -4.97
CA MET A 32 9.72 -10.58 -4.57
C MET A 32 9.19 -12.00 -4.69
N LEU A 33 9.62 -12.73 -5.72
CA LEU A 33 9.22 -14.12 -5.93
C LEU A 33 9.91 -15.08 -4.96
N GLY A 34 10.86 -14.61 -4.15
CA GLY A 34 11.64 -15.48 -3.26
C GLY A 34 12.54 -16.47 -4.01
N VAL A 35 12.63 -16.34 -5.34
CA VAL A 35 13.58 -17.06 -6.18
C VAL A 35 14.93 -16.39 -5.92
N LYS A 36 15.60 -16.81 -4.84
CA LYS A 36 17.04 -16.69 -4.78
C LYS A 36 17.51 -17.36 -6.05
N GLU A 37 18.21 -16.62 -6.91
CA GLU A 37 19.01 -17.29 -7.93
C GLU A 37 19.90 -18.23 -7.14
N GLU A 38 19.57 -19.52 -7.17
CA GLU A 38 20.57 -20.56 -7.01
C GLU A 38 21.56 -20.25 -8.11
N GLU A 39 22.57 -19.47 -7.75
CA GLU A 39 23.82 -19.46 -8.42
C GLU A 39 24.11 -20.93 -8.73
N LYS A 40 24.39 -21.20 -10.00
CA LYS A 40 25.12 -22.40 -10.37
C LYS A 40 26.48 -22.32 -9.68
N VAL A 41 26.48 -22.55 -8.37
CA VAL A 41 27.64 -22.92 -7.60
C VAL A 41 28.07 -24.22 -8.23
N SER A 42 29.20 -24.19 -8.91
CA SER A 42 29.92 -25.40 -9.26
C SER A 42 30.00 -26.27 -8.00
N GLU A 43 29.29 -27.39 -7.99
CA GLU A 43 29.09 -28.33 -6.87
C GLU A 43 30.40 -28.88 -6.26
N LYS A 44 31.57 -28.47 -6.75
CA LYS A 44 32.89 -28.95 -6.34
C LYS A 44 33.62 -28.06 -5.33
N GLU A 45 33.32 -26.76 -5.19
CA GLU A 45 34.11 -25.86 -4.31
C GLU A 45 33.48 -25.63 -2.93
N VAL A 46 32.19 -25.88 -2.72
CA VAL A 46 31.50 -25.60 -1.44
C VAL A 46 31.51 -26.77 -0.45
N MET A 47 31.90 -27.97 -0.89
CA MET A 47 31.97 -29.16 -0.03
C MET A 47 33.20 -29.18 0.90
N GLU A 48 34.16 -28.26 0.72
CA GLU A 48 35.46 -28.32 1.42
C GLU A 48 35.66 -27.23 2.49
N SER A 49 34.86 -26.15 2.52
CA SER A 49 35.16 -24.98 3.38
C SER A 49 34.22 -24.65 4.53
N ASP A 50 32.99 -25.19 4.61
CA ASP A 50 32.06 -24.83 5.69
C ASP A 50 31.53 -26.06 6.44
N GLN A 51 32.37 -26.68 7.27
CA GLN A 51 31.89 -27.47 8.41
C GLN A 51 31.27 -26.51 9.44
N VAL A 52 29.98 -26.22 9.27
CA VAL A 52 29.17 -25.49 10.25
C VAL A 52 28.88 -26.41 11.43
N ILE A 53 29.37 -26.04 12.61
CA ILE A 53 29.05 -26.73 13.86
C ILE A 53 27.58 -26.48 14.20
N PHE A 54 26.75 -27.50 14.13
CA PHE A 54 25.35 -27.44 14.56
C PHE A 54 25.28 -27.49 16.09
N LEU A 55 24.94 -26.37 16.73
CA LEU A 55 24.55 -26.32 18.14
C LEU A 55 23.04 -26.57 18.25
N ASP A 56 22.66 -27.55 19.08
CA ASP A 56 21.28 -27.95 19.28
C ASP A 56 20.42 -26.86 19.97
N ALA A 57 19.18 -26.72 19.53
CA ALA A 57 18.25 -25.66 19.95
C ALA A 57 17.91 -25.72 21.45
N GLY A 58 18.11 -26.86 22.11
CA GLY A 58 17.93 -27.04 23.55
C GLY A 58 18.88 -26.17 24.39
N ALA A 59 20.13 -25.99 23.95
CA ALA A 59 21.13 -25.19 24.68
C ALA A 59 20.82 -23.69 24.65
N LEU A 60 20.18 -23.21 23.57
CA LEU A 60 19.79 -21.81 23.41
C LEU A 60 18.54 -21.45 24.24
N LYS A 61 17.60 -22.39 24.42
CA LYS A 61 16.37 -22.16 25.20
C LYS A 61 16.61 -22.15 26.71
N ALA A 62 17.60 -22.89 27.21
CA ALA A 62 17.98 -22.88 28.63
C ALA A 62 18.49 -21.50 29.09
N ASN A 63 19.18 -20.76 28.19
CA ASN A 63 19.67 -19.41 28.48
C ASN A 63 18.57 -18.33 28.38
N LYS A 64 17.55 -18.54 27.55
CA LYS A 64 16.47 -17.56 27.33
C LYS A 64 15.41 -17.59 28.44
N LYS A 65 15.11 -18.75 29.02
CA LYS A 65 14.13 -18.91 30.12
C LYS A 65 14.55 -18.25 31.44
N LYS A 66 15.80 -17.81 31.59
CA LYS A 66 16.27 -17.10 32.79
C LYS A 66 15.98 -15.60 32.80
N LYS A 67 15.43 -15.01 31.71
CA LYS A 67 15.21 -13.55 31.68
C LYS A 67 13.77 -13.06 31.79
N GLU A 68 12.78 -13.41 30.99
CA GLU A 68 11.55 -12.59 30.98
C GLU A 68 10.24 -13.36 30.71
N THR A 69 9.30 -13.25 31.67
CA THR A 69 7.82 -13.42 31.63
C THR A 69 7.27 -12.40 32.64
N PRO A 70 6.09 -11.72 32.47
CA PRO A 70 4.78 -12.29 32.08
C PRO A 70 3.89 -11.43 31.08
N PRO A 71 2.65 -11.86 30.72
CA PRO A 71 1.88 -11.52 29.50
C PRO A 71 0.53 -10.78 29.69
N GLU A 72 -0.10 -10.29 28.61
CA GLU A 72 -1.55 -9.91 28.47
C GLU A 72 -1.84 -9.66 26.96
N GLU A 73 -2.52 -10.54 26.20
CA GLU A 73 -3.95 -10.91 26.07
C GLU A 73 -4.65 -10.24 24.85
N GLU A 74 -5.36 -11.07 24.10
CA GLU A 74 -6.09 -10.80 22.87
C GLU A 74 -7.52 -10.35 23.21
N GLU A 75 -8.07 -9.35 22.49
CA GLU A 75 -9.52 -9.12 22.48
C GLU A 75 -10.04 -8.90 21.05
N ASP A 76 -10.89 -9.84 20.63
CA ASP A 76 -11.85 -9.74 19.53
C ASP A 76 -12.81 -8.56 19.76
N VAL A 77 -12.92 -7.63 18.81
CA VAL A 77 -13.92 -6.54 18.87
C VAL A 77 -14.83 -6.56 17.64
N GLU A 78 -16.12 -6.63 17.95
CA GLU A 78 -17.29 -6.76 17.07
C GLU A 78 -17.43 -5.66 15.99
N MET A 79 -17.87 -6.09 14.81
CA MET A 79 -18.19 -5.25 13.65
C MET A 79 -19.48 -4.44 13.85
N SER A 80 -19.39 -3.26 14.47
CA SER A 80 -20.47 -2.24 14.46
C SER A 80 -20.24 -1.21 13.35
N SER A 81 -20.91 -1.45 12.22
CA SER A 81 -21.02 -0.50 11.11
C SER A 81 -22.04 0.58 11.47
N ASP A 82 -21.61 1.76 11.93
CA ASP A 82 -22.10 3.08 11.47
C ASP A 82 -21.67 4.27 12.35
N GLU A 83 -20.37 4.54 12.55
CA GLU A 83 -19.88 5.90 12.87
C GLU A 83 -18.34 5.98 12.94
N GLU A 84 -17.64 5.27 12.06
CA GLU A 84 -16.18 5.35 12.03
C GLU A 84 -15.74 6.72 11.50
N LYS A 85 -15.45 7.62 12.46
CA LYS A 85 -14.89 8.95 12.25
C LYS A 85 -13.42 8.76 11.90
N VAL A 86 -13.06 9.08 10.66
CA VAL A 86 -11.66 8.98 10.23
C VAL A 86 -10.98 10.31 10.53
N GLU A 87 -10.03 10.28 11.46
CA GLU A 87 -9.15 11.42 11.74
C GLU A 87 -8.06 11.48 10.66
N VAL A 88 -8.08 12.54 9.86
CA VAL A 88 -6.99 12.82 8.93
C VAL A 88 -6.32 14.11 9.38
N SER A 89 -5.03 14.02 9.68
CA SER A 89 -4.21 15.18 9.95
C SER A 89 -3.86 15.84 8.62
N ASP A 90 -4.16 17.14 8.48
CA ASP A 90 -3.65 17.92 7.36
C ASP A 90 -2.15 18.20 7.54
N ASP A 91 -1.46 18.58 6.45
CA ASP A 91 -0.04 18.96 6.45
C ASP A 91 0.30 20.14 7.40
N LYS A 92 -0.73 20.81 7.95
CA LYS A 92 -0.63 21.91 8.92
C LYS A 92 -0.84 21.47 10.38
N GLY A 93 -1.00 20.17 10.65
CA GLY A 93 -1.17 19.62 12.00
C GLY A 93 -2.58 19.77 12.59
N GLU A 94 -3.54 20.34 11.86
CA GLU A 94 -4.94 20.38 12.27
C GLU A 94 -5.60 19.02 12.01
N LYS A 95 -6.15 18.41 13.06
CA LYS A 95 -6.92 17.17 12.96
C LYS A 95 -8.32 17.48 12.45
N ARG A 96 -8.65 16.98 11.27
CA ARG A 96 -10.00 17.09 10.70
C ARG A 96 -10.70 15.74 10.78
N ILE A 97 -11.91 15.76 11.33
CA ILE A 97 -12.74 14.57 11.50
C ILE A 97 -13.68 14.47 10.30
N PHE A 98 -13.46 13.45 9.48
CA PHE A 98 -14.25 13.19 8.29
C PHE A 98 -15.27 12.07 8.53
N ASN A 99 -16.49 12.29 8.04
CA ASN A 99 -17.51 11.25 8.00
C ASN A 99 -17.23 10.27 6.84
N SER A 100 -17.16 8.97 7.10
CA SER A 100 -16.91 7.93 6.07
C SER A 100 -17.91 7.95 4.90
N LYS A 101 -19.21 8.15 5.19
CA LYS A 101 -20.30 8.17 4.20
C LYS A 101 -20.36 9.43 3.34
N THR A 102 -20.08 10.59 3.94
CA THR A 102 -20.23 11.88 3.24
C THR A 102 -18.91 12.48 2.78
N LEU A 103 -17.80 11.97 3.32
CA LEU A 103 -16.43 12.43 3.10
C LEU A 103 -16.30 13.94 3.31
N LYS A 104 -17.01 14.44 4.32
CA LYS A 104 -17.05 15.85 4.71
C LYS A 104 -16.59 16.02 6.15
N ASP A 105 -15.98 17.16 6.39
CA ASP A 105 -15.60 17.66 7.70
C ASP A 105 -16.79 18.14 8.52
N GLN A 106 -16.53 18.42 9.80
CA GLN A 106 -17.43 19.16 10.71
C GLN A 106 -17.93 20.47 10.08
N ASN A 107 -17.07 21.17 9.34
CA ASN A 107 -17.40 22.43 8.67
C ASN A 107 -18.06 22.22 7.29
N GLY A 108 -18.36 20.98 6.90
CA GLY A 108 -18.99 20.62 5.63
C GLY A 108 -18.07 20.71 4.40
N GLN A 109 -16.78 20.94 4.62
CA GLN A 109 -15.73 20.99 3.60
C GLN A 109 -15.25 19.59 3.21
N TYR A 110 -14.76 19.44 1.98
CA TYR A 110 -14.17 18.18 1.51
C TYR A 110 -12.65 18.17 1.73
N PRO A 111 -12.04 16.97 1.89
CA PRO A 111 -10.59 16.87 2.03
C PRO A 111 -9.84 17.47 0.84
N VAL A 112 -8.65 18.02 1.07
CA VAL A 112 -7.83 18.68 0.04
C VAL A 112 -7.42 17.73 -1.09
N TRP A 113 -7.19 16.46 -0.76
CA TRP A 113 -6.87 15.40 -1.73
C TRP A 113 -8.08 14.98 -2.58
N LEU A 114 -9.30 15.37 -2.20
CA LEU A 114 -10.50 15.07 -2.98
C LEU A 114 -10.66 16.05 -4.16
N HIS A 115 -10.38 15.55 -5.36
CA HIS A 115 -10.43 16.36 -6.57
C HIS A 115 -11.81 17.01 -6.85
N LYS A 116 -11.83 18.29 -7.25
CA LYS A 116 -13.02 19.11 -7.53
C LYS A 116 -14.06 18.43 -8.44
N ARG A 117 -13.63 17.67 -9.45
CA ARG A 117 -14.53 16.91 -10.34
C ARG A 117 -15.30 15.80 -9.61
N LYS A 118 -14.68 15.11 -8.64
CA LYS A 118 -15.35 14.09 -7.83
C LYS A 118 -16.42 14.74 -6.95
N ILE A 119 -16.12 15.89 -6.35
CA ILE A 119 -17.09 16.71 -5.59
C ILE A 119 -18.30 17.10 -6.46
N ALA A 120 -18.07 17.56 -7.69
CA ALA A 120 -19.15 17.90 -8.62
C ALA A 120 -20.03 16.68 -8.98
N LYS A 121 -19.43 15.50 -9.16
CA LYS A 121 -20.18 14.25 -9.43
C LYS A 121 -21.08 13.87 -8.25
N LEU A 122 -20.54 13.87 -7.02
CA LEU A 122 -21.29 13.53 -5.81
C LEU A 122 -22.47 14.48 -5.56
N THR A 123 -22.25 15.79 -5.71
CA THR A 123 -23.30 16.80 -5.53
C THR A 123 -24.36 16.74 -6.61
N ASN A 124 -23.98 16.54 -7.88
CA ASN A 124 -24.92 16.39 -8.99
C ASN A 124 -25.75 15.10 -8.89
N ALA A 125 -25.17 13.99 -8.43
CA ALA A 125 -25.91 12.75 -8.18
C ALA A 125 -27.00 12.95 -7.11
N LYS A 126 -26.66 13.59 -5.99
CA LYS A 126 -27.63 13.93 -4.93
C LYS A 126 -28.74 14.86 -5.43
N LYS A 127 -28.41 15.88 -6.24
CA LYS A 127 -29.41 16.77 -6.87
C LYS A 127 -30.37 16.00 -7.79
N LYS A 128 -29.86 15.08 -8.61
CA LYS A 128 -30.69 14.23 -9.49
C LYS A 128 -31.64 13.35 -8.70
N PHE A 129 -31.16 12.70 -7.62
CA PHE A 129 -32.01 11.88 -6.77
C PHE A 129 -33.13 12.70 -6.11
N LYS A 130 -32.80 13.87 -5.54
CA LYS A 130 -33.80 14.79 -4.95
C LYS A 130 -34.85 15.28 -5.96
N ARG A 131 -34.47 15.49 -7.23
CA ARG A 131 -35.43 15.85 -8.29
C ARG A 131 -36.40 14.71 -8.60
N LYS A 132 -35.91 13.46 -8.67
CA LYS A 132 -36.74 12.27 -8.92
C LYS A 132 -37.74 11.98 -7.82
N THR A 133 -37.38 12.19 -6.55
CA THR A 133 -38.31 11.99 -5.43
C THR A 133 -39.38 13.07 -5.37
N LYS A 134 -39.02 14.33 -5.68
CA LYS A 134 -39.98 15.43 -5.78
C LYS A 134 -40.96 15.27 -6.95
N SER A 135 -40.53 14.73 -8.09
CA SER A 135 -41.44 14.47 -9.21
C SER A 135 -42.41 13.32 -8.93
N LYS A 136 -42.00 12.32 -8.13
CA LYS A 136 -42.89 11.23 -7.71
C LYS A 136 -43.94 11.67 -6.69
N LYS A 137 -43.63 12.63 -5.80
CA LYS A 137 -44.59 13.18 -4.82
C LYS A 137 -45.61 14.15 -5.43
N ARG A 138 -45.40 14.63 -6.66
CA ARG A 138 -46.30 15.56 -7.35
C ARG A 138 -47.23 14.86 -8.35
N LYS A 139 -47.23 13.53 -8.37
CA LYS A 139 -48.13 12.70 -9.17
C LYS A 139 -49.10 12.00 -8.24
#